data_AF-A0A498SI49-F1
#
_entry.id   AF-A0A498SI49-F1
#
_cell.length_a   1.000
_cell.length_b   1.000
_cell.length_c   1.000
_cell.angle_alpha   90.00
_cell.angle_beta   90.00
_cell.angle_gamma   90.00
#
_symmetry.space_group_name_H-M   'P 1'
#
loop_
_entity.id
_entity.type
_entity.pdbx_description
1 polymer ?
#
loop_
_entity_poly.entity_id
_entity_poly.type
_entity_poly.pdbx_seq_one_letter_code
_entity_poly.pdbx_strand_id
1 'polypeptide(L)'
;MNHVEPISDTVARFCKNIKYEDKGIEIVYVYSTTGNRISGSTLVQHLLMRSNFRLRINNVEVLSLRDTTADVTTNGDEMQKFDDLTLAVASLYAIMNVEEYKTLRERILMKEYANVEAEVKSLIQEKFEIDAFCKKHEQRMLWLTLAAMGFQAGFLARLTWWKYDWDVVEPIIATYAALIASFSYHLYTYEYCNHSNHNRRELSLYFHKEAAKSNFDISRFNELQNVATSLKHDLKRLRYALYQHFPATIESVSLLEKVRRCNPSAPLKNEVDPT
;
A
#
# COMPACT_ATOMS: atom_id res chain seq x y z
N MET A 1 -0.21 -13.98 -40.05
CA MET A 1 -1.08 -15.11 -39.67
C MET A 1 -1.53 -14.95 -38.22
N ASN A 2 -2.53 -14.11 -38.00
CA ASN A 2 -3.15 -13.95 -36.68
C ASN A 2 -4.14 -15.09 -36.48
N HIS A 3 -3.85 -16.00 -35.55
CA HIS A 3 -4.77 -17.08 -35.18
C HIS A 3 -5.94 -16.49 -34.38
N VAL A 4 -7.16 -16.98 -34.65
CA VAL A 4 -8.38 -16.54 -33.95
C VAL A 4 -8.68 -17.56 -32.88
N GLU A 5 -8.68 -17.12 -31.62
CA GLU A 5 -9.00 -17.98 -30.49
C GLU A 5 -10.51 -17.98 -30.27
N PRO A 6 -11.23 -19.09 -30.54
CA PRO A 6 -12.69 -19.08 -30.55
C PRO A 6 -13.32 -18.69 -29.19
N ILE A 7 -12.64 -18.97 -28.08
CA ILE A 7 -13.14 -18.76 -26.72
C ILE A 7 -12.84 -17.34 -26.20
N SER A 8 -11.69 -16.79 -26.58
CA SER A 8 -11.20 -15.48 -26.12
C SER A 8 -11.63 -14.35 -27.06
N ASP A 9 -11.70 -14.63 -28.36
CA ASP A 9 -11.91 -13.61 -29.36
C ASP A 9 -13.39 -13.31 -29.62
N THR A 10 -13.62 -12.03 -29.86
CA THR A 10 -14.92 -11.47 -30.18
C THR A 10 -15.04 -11.21 -31.67
N VAL A 11 -16.26 -11.21 -32.21
CA VAL A 11 -16.55 -10.90 -33.61
C VAL A 11 -16.02 -9.54 -34.03
N ALA A 12 -16.02 -8.53 -33.15
CA ALA A 12 -15.39 -7.24 -33.45
C ALA A 12 -13.88 -7.36 -33.68
N ARG A 13 -13.18 -8.17 -32.88
CA ARG A 13 -11.74 -8.41 -33.02
C ARG A 13 -11.46 -9.22 -34.28
N PHE A 14 -12.28 -10.22 -34.58
CA PHE A 14 -12.23 -10.97 -35.84
C PHE A 14 -12.36 -10.06 -37.07
N CYS A 15 -13.40 -9.20 -37.12
CA CYS A 15 -13.56 -8.24 -38.20
C CYS A 15 -12.39 -7.25 -38.29
N LYS A 16 -11.84 -6.83 -37.15
CA LYS A 16 -10.67 -5.94 -37.10
C LYS A 16 -9.41 -6.62 -37.63
N ASN A 17 -9.21 -7.90 -37.32
CA ASN A 17 -8.10 -8.69 -37.85
C ASN A 17 -8.17 -8.81 -39.38
N ILE A 18 -9.36 -9.07 -39.94
CA ILE A 18 -9.55 -9.12 -41.40
C ILE A 18 -9.19 -7.79 -42.06
N LYS A 19 -9.65 -6.66 -41.50
CA LYS A 19 -9.30 -5.32 -42.00
C LYS A 19 -7.82 -4.98 -41.88
N TYR A 20 -7.13 -5.56 -40.91
CA TYR A 20 -5.70 -5.33 -40.70
C TYR A 20 -4.84 -6.17 -41.66
N GLU A 21 -5.28 -7.38 -41.99
CA GLU A 21 -4.56 -8.28 -42.89
C GLU A 21 -4.57 -7.74 -44.34
N ASP A 22 -5.67 -7.14 -44.78
CA ASP A 22 -5.78 -6.53 -46.10
C ASP A 22 -6.34 -5.10 -46.02
N LYS A 23 -5.48 -4.14 -46.37
CA LYS A 23 -5.81 -2.70 -46.38
C LYS A 23 -6.82 -2.33 -47.47
N GLY A 24 -7.10 -3.21 -48.44
CA GLY A 24 -8.15 -3.04 -49.44
C GLY A 24 -9.57 -3.33 -48.92
N ILE A 25 -9.69 -3.79 -47.68
CA ILE A 25 -10.98 -4.11 -47.06
C ILE A 25 -11.44 -2.94 -46.18
N GLU A 26 -12.42 -2.17 -46.65
CA GLU A 26 -12.98 -1.04 -45.91
C GLU A 26 -14.09 -1.50 -44.95
N ILE A 27 -14.93 -2.43 -45.40
CA ILE A 27 -16.16 -2.82 -44.71
C ILE A 27 -16.18 -4.33 -44.49
N VAL A 28 -16.32 -4.74 -43.22
CA VAL A 28 -16.50 -6.15 -42.82
C VAL A 28 -17.62 -6.22 -41.80
N TYR A 29 -18.68 -6.95 -42.14
CA TYR A 29 -19.79 -7.21 -41.24
C TYR A 29 -20.20 -8.68 -41.28
N VAL A 30 -20.58 -9.19 -40.12
CA VAL A 30 -21.15 -10.54 -39.98
C VAL A 30 -22.66 -10.41 -39.83
N TYR A 31 -23.39 -11.14 -40.65
CA TYR A 31 -24.84 -11.23 -40.66
C TYR A 31 -25.30 -12.66 -40.32
N SER A 32 -26.45 -12.74 -39.69
CA SER A 32 -27.20 -13.98 -39.50
C SER A 32 -27.85 -14.42 -40.83
N THR A 33 -28.28 -15.69 -40.90
CA THR A 33 -29.09 -16.24 -42.00
C THR A 33 -30.36 -15.44 -42.24
N THR A 34 -30.91 -14.84 -41.19
CA THR A 34 -32.10 -13.99 -41.21
C THR A 34 -31.85 -12.55 -41.68
N GLY A 35 -30.59 -12.16 -41.92
CA GLY A 35 -30.23 -10.82 -42.39
C GLY A 35 -29.93 -9.81 -41.27
N ASN A 36 -30.06 -10.22 -40.01
CA ASN A 36 -29.72 -9.36 -38.87
C ASN A 36 -28.19 -9.32 -38.66
N ARG A 37 -27.65 -8.13 -38.39
CA ARG A 37 -26.23 -7.96 -38.06
C ARG A 37 -25.93 -8.57 -36.69
N ILE A 38 -24.88 -9.38 -36.61
CA ILE A 38 -24.39 -9.98 -35.35
C ILE A 38 -23.60 -8.91 -34.58
N SER A 39 -23.82 -8.87 -33.26
CA SER A 39 -23.14 -7.91 -32.39
C SER A 39 -21.62 -8.10 -32.44
N GLY A 40 -20.89 -6.98 -32.40
CA GLY A 40 -19.44 -7.01 -32.26
C GLY A 40 -18.95 -7.61 -30.94
N SER A 41 -19.81 -7.69 -29.92
CA SER A 41 -19.53 -8.30 -28.61
C SER A 41 -19.76 -9.82 -28.56
N THR A 42 -20.29 -10.43 -29.63
CA THR A 42 -20.52 -11.87 -29.67
C THR A 42 -19.20 -12.63 -29.77
N LEU A 43 -19.04 -13.70 -28.99
CA LEU A 43 -17.86 -14.58 -29.08
C LEU A 43 -17.83 -15.35 -30.39
N VAL A 44 -16.63 -15.55 -30.94
CA VAL A 44 -16.43 -16.29 -32.19
C VAL A 44 -16.89 -17.74 -32.05
N GLN A 45 -16.71 -18.37 -30.89
CA GLN A 45 -17.23 -19.71 -30.59
C GLN A 45 -18.73 -19.83 -30.85
N HIS A 46 -19.53 -18.88 -30.35
CA HIS A 46 -20.98 -18.93 -30.51
C HIS A 46 -21.41 -18.74 -31.97
N LEU A 47 -20.62 -17.98 -32.73
CA LEU A 47 -20.80 -17.82 -34.18
C LEU A 47 -20.48 -19.12 -34.93
N LEU A 48 -19.41 -19.82 -34.57
CA LEU A 48 -18.98 -21.09 -35.18
C LEU A 48 -19.89 -22.28 -34.81
N MET A 49 -20.46 -22.28 -33.60
CA MET A 49 -21.43 -23.28 -33.15
C MET A 49 -22.76 -23.20 -33.91
N ARG A 50 -23.20 -22.00 -34.29
CA ARG A 50 -24.47 -21.76 -34.98
C ARG A 50 -24.46 -22.16 -36.46
N SER A 51 -23.31 -22.64 -36.95
CA SER A 51 -22.98 -23.21 -38.27
C SER A 51 -23.22 -22.35 -39.52
N ASN A 52 -24.20 -21.45 -39.53
CA ASN A 52 -24.59 -20.70 -40.72
C ASN A 52 -24.59 -19.19 -40.44
N PHE A 53 -23.57 -18.48 -40.94
CA PHE A 53 -23.50 -17.02 -40.92
C PHE A 53 -23.02 -16.48 -42.28
N ARG A 54 -23.38 -15.24 -42.60
CA ARG A 54 -22.96 -14.54 -43.82
C ARG A 54 -21.91 -13.50 -43.47
N LEU A 55 -20.79 -13.53 -44.17
CA LEU A 55 -19.75 -12.52 -44.05
C LEU A 55 -19.85 -11.58 -45.26
N ARG A 56 -20.08 -10.30 -45.02
CA ARG A 56 -20.05 -9.29 -46.07
C ARG A 56 -18.74 -8.54 -46.02
N ILE A 57 -17.94 -8.69 -47.08
CA ILE A 57 -16.67 -8.00 -47.26
C ILE A 57 -16.84 -7.05 -48.44
N ASN A 58 -16.74 -5.75 -48.19
CA ASN A 58 -17.00 -4.68 -49.15
C ASN A 58 -18.39 -4.88 -49.83
N ASN A 59 -18.41 -5.32 -51.09
CA ASN A 59 -19.62 -5.55 -51.89
C ASN A 59 -19.92 -7.03 -52.19
N VAL A 60 -19.14 -7.96 -51.62
CA VAL A 60 -19.30 -9.39 -51.82
C VAL A 60 -19.85 -10.02 -50.55
N GLU A 61 -20.97 -10.74 -50.68
CA GLU A 61 -21.54 -11.55 -49.60
C GLU A 61 -21.03 -12.99 -49.74
N VAL A 62 -20.18 -13.41 -48.80
CA VAL A 62 -19.67 -14.77 -48.71
C VAL A 62 -20.52 -15.54 -47.71
N LEU A 63 -21.19 -16.58 -48.18
CA LEU A 63 -21.91 -17.54 -47.33
C LEU A 63 -20.89 -18.49 -46.70
N SER A 64 -20.91 -18.60 -45.37
CA SER A 64 -20.21 -19.68 -44.68
C SER A 64 -21.00 -20.98 -44.90
N LEU A 65 -20.75 -21.68 -46.01
CA LEU A 65 -21.16 -23.07 -46.17
C LEU A 65 -20.26 -23.94 -45.29
N ARG A 66 -20.84 -24.77 -44.42
CA ARG A 66 -20.08 -25.89 -43.85
C ARG A 66 -19.98 -26.99 -44.91
N ASP A 67 -18.75 -27.29 -45.31
CA ASP A 67 -18.29 -28.63 -45.68
C ASP A 67 -17.27 -29.09 -44.62
N THR A 68 -17.72 -29.23 -43.38
CA THR A 68 -17.18 -30.23 -42.45
C THR A 68 -18.07 -30.23 -41.22
N THR A 69 -18.91 -31.25 -41.13
CA THR A 69 -19.31 -31.81 -39.85
C THR A 69 -18.03 -32.07 -39.07
N ALA A 70 -17.74 -31.23 -38.08
CA ALA A 70 -16.92 -31.64 -36.95
C ALA A 70 -17.73 -32.66 -36.13
N ASP A 71 -18.14 -33.76 -36.76
CA ASP A 71 -18.42 -35.02 -36.12
C ASP A 71 -17.06 -35.64 -35.85
N VAL A 72 -16.33 -35.02 -34.93
CA VAL A 72 -15.23 -35.69 -34.27
C VAL A 72 -15.91 -36.58 -33.25
N THR A 73 -16.25 -37.80 -33.69
CA THR A 73 -16.65 -38.92 -32.83
C THR A 73 -15.41 -39.35 -32.03
N THR A 74 -14.89 -38.47 -31.18
CA THR A 74 -13.87 -38.83 -30.20
C THR A 74 -14.56 -39.66 -29.13
N ASN A 75 -14.16 -40.93 -29.03
CA ASN A 75 -14.53 -41.82 -27.94
C ASN A 75 -14.36 -41.06 -26.61
N GLY A 76 -15.41 -40.99 -25.78
CA GLY A 76 -15.43 -40.15 -24.58
C GLY A 76 -14.25 -40.36 -23.64
N ASP A 77 -13.71 -41.58 -23.60
CA ASP A 77 -12.55 -41.95 -22.79
C ASP A 77 -11.23 -41.29 -23.24
N GLU A 78 -11.04 -41.08 -24.55
CA GLU A 78 -9.85 -40.41 -25.09
C GLU A 78 -9.93 -38.89 -24.88
N MET A 79 -11.14 -38.33 -24.94
CA MET A 79 -11.41 -36.92 -24.62
C MET A 79 -11.10 -36.61 -23.15
N GLN A 80 -11.52 -37.50 -22.23
CA GLN A 80 -11.24 -37.35 -20.79
C GLN A 80 -9.74 -37.40 -20.48
N LYS A 81 -9.00 -38.33 -21.08
CA LYS A 81 -7.53 -38.40 -20.90
C LYS A 81 -6.83 -37.14 -21.41
N PHE A 82 -7.30 -36.56 -22.51
CA PHE A 82 -6.73 -35.34 -23.07
C PHE A 82 -7.06 -34.12 -22.19
N ASP A 83 -8.26 -34.06 -21.63
CA ASP A 83 -8.64 -33.03 -20.66
C ASP A 83 -7.80 -33.13 -19.38
N ASP A 84 -7.58 -34.34 -18.86
CA ASP A 84 -6.71 -34.57 -17.69
C ASP A 84 -5.26 -34.14 -17.96
N LEU A 85 -4.73 -34.48 -19.14
CA LEU A 85 -3.40 -34.02 -19.58
C LEU A 85 -3.34 -32.50 -19.73
N THR A 86 -4.38 -31.89 -20.30
CA THR A 86 -4.46 -30.44 -20.48
C THR A 86 -4.53 -29.73 -19.13
N LEU A 87 -5.31 -30.25 -18.18
CA LEU A 87 -5.37 -29.76 -16.80
C LEU A 87 -4.03 -29.90 -16.08
N ALA A 88 -3.34 -31.03 -16.24
CA ALA A 88 -2.01 -31.25 -15.66
C ALA A 88 -0.99 -30.23 -16.21
N VAL A 89 -0.93 -30.06 -17.53
CA VAL A 89 -0.04 -29.09 -18.18
C VAL A 89 -0.40 -27.66 -17.79
N ALA A 90 -1.69 -27.31 -17.75
CA ALA A 90 -2.14 -25.98 -17.32
C ALA A 90 -1.77 -25.70 -15.87
N SER A 91 -1.90 -26.69 -14.98
CA SER A 91 -1.49 -26.58 -13.58
C SER A 91 0.02 -26.40 -13.43
N LEU A 92 0.83 -27.13 -14.21
CA LEU A 92 2.29 -27.04 -14.19
C LEU A 92 2.76 -25.69 -14.75
N TYR A 93 2.16 -25.25 -15.86
CA TYR A 93 2.42 -23.94 -16.44
C TYR A 93 2.04 -22.81 -15.48
N ALA A 94 0.92 -22.94 -14.76
CA ALA A 94 0.55 -22.01 -13.72
C ALA A 94 1.60 -21.98 -12.61
N ILE A 95 2.07 -23.14 -12.11
CA ILE A 95 3.09 -23.18 -11.04
C ILE A 95 4.40 -22.53 -11.51
N MET A 96 4.90 -22.92 -12.69
CA MET A 96 6.20 -22.48 -13.19
C MET A 96 6.21 -20.99 -13.58
N ASN A 97 5.15 -20.50 -14.22
CA ASN A 97 5.08 -19.10 -14.66
C ASN A 97 4.70 -18.13 -13.52
N VAL A 98 4.11 -18.63 -12.43
CA VAL A 98 3.69 -17.80 -11.28
C VAL A 98 4.88 -17.36 -10.43
N GLU A 99 5.95 -18.16 -10.29
CA GLU A 99 7.11 -17.78 -9.47
C GLU A 99 7.92 -16.62 -10.05
N GLU A 100 8.21 -16.66 -11.35
CA GLU A 100 8.93 -15.59 -12.04
C GLU A 100 8.12 -14.29 -12.01
N TYR A 101 6.81 -14.39 -12.28
CA TYR A 101 5.90 -13.25 -12.23
C TYR A 101 5.79 -12.66 -10.81
N LYS A 102 5.68 -13.49 -9.77
CA LYS A 102 5.65 -13.06 -8.36
C LYS A 102 6.95 -12.34 -7.98
N THR A 103 8.10 -12.90 -8.35
CA THR A 103 9.41 -12.32 -8.03
C THR A 103 9.64 -10.99 -8.75
N LEU A 104 9.27 -10.90 -10.03
CA LEU A 104 9.36 -9.65 -10.79
C LEU A 104 8.46 -8.57 -10.18
N ARG A 105 7.22 -8.95 -9.83
CA ARG A 105 6.26 -8.04 -9.22
C ARG A 105 6.72 -7.55 -7.84
N GLU A 106 7.33 -8.42 -7.03
CA GLU A 106 7.95 -8.03 -5.77
C GLU A 106 9.05 -6.99 -5.97
N ARG A 107 9.95 -7.18 -6.95
CA ARG A 107 11.02 -6.22 -7.25
C ARG A 107 10.48 -4.86 -7.69
N ILE A 108 9.44 -4.85 -8.51
CA ILE A 108 8.79 -3.60 -8.96
C ILE A 108 8.19 -2.86 -7.75
N LEU A 109 7.39 -3.55 -6.93
CA LEU A 109 6.79 -2.96 -5.73
C LEU A 109 7.84 -2.49 -4.70
N MET A 110 8.92 -3.25 -4.51
CA MET A 110 10.03 -2.85 -3.63
C MET A 110 10.72 -1.59 -4.14
N LYS A 111 10.91 -1.45 -5.45
CA LYS A 111 11.52 -0.26 -6.05
C LYS A 111 10.61 0.97 -5.89
N GLU A 112 9.32 0.81 -6.13
CA GLU A 112 8.34 1.87 -5.90
C GLU A 112 8.28 2.26 -4.42
N TYR A 113 8.24 1.28 -3.52
CA TYR A 113 8.24 1.52 -2.07
C TYR A 113 9.50 2.28 -1.63
N ALA A 114 10.68 1.90 -2.10
CA ALA A 114 11.93 2.58 -1.76
C ALA A 114 11.95 4.04 -2.26
N ASN A 115 11.38 4.30 -3.43
CA ASN A 115 11.26 5.67 -3.96
C ASN A 115 10.31 6.52 -3.10
N VAL A 116 9.14 5.98 -2.74
CA VAL A 116 8.18 6.66 -1.87
C VAL A 116 8.75 6.88 -0.47
N GLU A 117 9.48 5.90 0.08
CA GLU A 117 10.13 6.02 1.39
C GLU A 117 11.22 7.09 1.40
N ALA A 118 11.99 7.22 0.32
CA ALA A 118 12.99 8.27 0.18
C ALA A 118 12.35 9.67 0.18
N GLU A 119 11.23 9.84 -0.51
CA GLU A 119 10.47 11.09 -0.54
C GLU A 119 9.81 11.37 0.82
N VAL A 120 9.19 10.38 1.46
CA VAL A 120 8.66 10.53 2.83
C VAL A 120 9.76 10.95 3.81
N LYS A 121 10.97 10.41 3.66
CA LYS A 121 12.10 10.73 4.55
C LYS A 121 12.53 12.19 4.47
N SER A 122 12.53 12.81 3.29
CA SER A 122 12.85 14.24 3.17
C SER A 122 11.77 15.10 3.86
N LEU A 123 10.49 14.76 3.71
CA LEU A 123 9.41 15.47 4.40
C LEU A 123 9.45 15.28 5.93
N ILE A 124 9.85 14.09 6.42
CA ILE A 124 10.03 13.86 7.86
C ILE A 124 11.14 14.74 8.43
N GLN A 125 12.22 14.97 7.66
CA GLN A 125 13.32 15.81 8.09
C GLN A 125 12.88 17.26 8.30
N GLU A 126 12.10 17.82 7.37
CA GLU A 126 11.52 19.17 7.52
C GLU A 126 10.60 19.25 8.74
N LYS A 127 9.78 18.22 8.97
CA LYS A 127 8.91 18.13 10.16
C LYS A 127 9.74 18.08 11.46
N PHE A 128 10.88 17.39 11.46
CA PHE A 128 11.76 17.32 12.62
C PHE A 128 12.39 18.68 12.97
N GLU A 129 12.71 19.49 11.97
CA GLU A 129 13.24 20.86 12.19
C GLU A 129 12.19 21.76 12.87
N ILE A 130 10.93 21.66 12.45
CA ILE A 130 9.81 22.38 13.07
C ILE A 130 9.61 21.92 14.52
N ASP A 131 9.61 20.61 14.76
CA ASP A 131 9.51 20.06 16.13
C ASP A 131 10.67 20.54 17.02
N ALA A 132 11.89 20.63 16.48
CA ALA A 132 13.05 21.13 17.22
C ALA A 132 12.92 22.61 17.58
N PHE A 133 12.34 23.42 16.69
CA PHE A 133 12.04 24.83 16.99
C PHE A 133 10.99 24.97 18.11
N CYS A 134 9.91 24.18 18.05
CA CYS A 134 8.88 24.16 19.08
C CYS A 134 9.46 23.80 20.46
N LYS A 135 10.28 22.74 20.54
CA LYS A 135 10.94 22.34 21.80
C LYS A 135 11.84 23.44 22.38
N LYS A 136 12.60 24.14 21.53
CA LYS A 136 13.42 25.29 21.97
C LYS A 136 12.56 26.45 22.48
N HIS A 137 11.39 26.65 21.89
CA HIS A 137 10.44 27.67 22.35
C HIS A 137 9.85 27.32 23.73
N GLU A 138 9.40 26.08 23.92
CA GLU A 138 8.90 25.58 25.20
C GLU A 138 9.97 25.69 26.29
N GLN A 139 11.20 25.26 26.00
CA GLN A 139 12.32 25.38 26.94
C GLN A 139 12.55 26.85 27.33
N ARG A 140 12.54 27.79 26.37
CA ARG A 140 12.67 29.22 26.67
C ARG A 140 11.53 29.74 27.56
N MET A 141 10.29 29.32 27.31
CA MET A 141 9.15 29.70 28.16
C MET A 141 9.27 29.13 29.57
N LEU A 142 9.81 27.92 29.72
CA LEU A 142 10.06 27.30 31.02
C LEU A 142 11.16 28.06 31.79
N TRP A 143 12.26 28.41 31.12
CA TRP A 143 13.32 29.27 31.70
C TRP A 143 12.81 30.67 32.07
N LEU A 144 11.96 31.28 31.24
CA LEU A 144 11.34 32.57 31.52
C LEU A 144 10.46 32.50 32.77
N THR A 145 9.67 31.44 32.89
CA THR A 145 8.80 31.20 34.05
C THR A 145 9.64 31.04 35.32
N LEU A 146 10.73 30.26 35.25
CA LEU A 146 11.66 30.07 36.35
C LEU A 146 12.31 31.39 36.78
N ALA A 147 12.72 32.22 35.81
CA ALA A 147 13.30 33.54 36.08
C ALA A 147 12.29 34.50 36.70
N ALA A 148 11.04 34.52 36.21
CA ALA A 148 9.97 35.36 36.73
C ALA A 148 9.60 34.98 38.17
N MET A 149 9.48 33.68 38.47
CA MET A 149 9.28 33.19 39.85
C MET A 149 10.43 33.56 40.78
N GLY A 150 11.69 33.43 40.31
CA GLY A 150 12.86 33.85 41.07
C GLY A 150 12.88 35.35 41.36
N PHE A 151 12.50 36.18 40.38
CA PHE A 151 12.38 37.63 40.55
C PHE A 151 11.29 38.01 41.55
N GLN A 152 10.11 37.38 41.46
CA GLN A 152 9.02 37.60 42.43
C GLN A 152 9.45 37.23 43.86
N ALA A 153 10.13 36.09 44.03
CA ALA A 153 10.66 35.68 45.34
C ALA A 153 11.73 36.65 45.87
N GLY A 154 12.66 37.10 45.01
CA GLY A 154 13.71 38.06 45.39
C GLY A 154 13.15 39.44 45.74
N PHE A 155 12.13 39.90 45.02
CA PHE A 155 11.45 41.17 45.29
C PHE A 155 10.75 41.17 46.65
N LEU A 156 10.05 40.08 46.98
CA LEU A 156 9.45 39.88 48.30
C LEU A 156 10.51 39.83 49.39
N ALA A 157 11.57 39.04 49.22
CA ALA A 157 12.67 38.97 50.20
C ALA A 157 13.31 40.34 50.47
N ARG A 158 13.44 41.18 49.44
CA ARG A 158 13.96 42.55 49.59
C ARG A 158 13.01 43.45 50.38
N LEU A 159 11.70 43.35 50.15
CA LEU A 159 10.69 44.13 50.89
C LEU A 159 10.59 43.70 52.35
N THR A 160 10.65 42.39 52.63
CA THR A 160 10.55 41.83 53.97
C THR A 160 11.71 42.25 54.88
N TRP A 161 12.91 42.50 54.36
CA TRP A 161 14.05 42.89 55.21
C TRP A 161 14.24 44.40 55.43
N TRP A 162 13.65 45.28 54.61
CA TRP A 162 13.98 46.70 54.63
C TRP A 162 12.85 47.65 55.01
N LYS A 163 11.58 47.22 54.90
CA LYS A 163 10.44 48.16 54.94
C LYS A 163 9.25 47.73 55.80
N TYR A 164 9.08 46.43 56.08
CA TYR A 164 7.88 45.93 56.75
C TYR A 164 8.19 44.96 57.89
N ASP A 165 7.56 45.19 59.05
CA ASP A 165 7.54 44.22 60.15
C ASP A 165 6.77 42.96 59.74
N TRP A 166 7.23 41.80 60.26
CA TRP A 166 6.82 40.43 59.87
C TRP A 166 5.30 40.19 59.85
N ASP A 167 4.54 40.92 60.66
CA ASP A 167 3.08 40.79 60.83
C ASP A 167 2.26 41.25 59.60
N VAL A 168 2.77 42.20 58.81
CA VAL A 168 2.08 42.69 57.60
C VAL A 168 2.36 41.79 56.38
N VAL A 169 3.48 41.08 56.36
CA VAL A 169 3.91 40.30 55.20
C VAL A 169 3.44 38.84 55.23
N GLU A 170 3.01 38.34 56.40
CA GLU A 170 2.56 36.95 56.60
C GLU A 170 1.45 36.51 55.62
N PRO A 171 0.30 37.21 55.49
CA PRO A 171 -0.77 36.78 54.58
C PRO A 171 -0.41 36.98 53.09
N ILE A 172 0.44 37.95 52.77
CA ILE A 172 0.84 38.26 51.40
C ILE A 172 1.77 37.16 50.89
N ILE A 173 2.78 36.76 51.67
CA ILE A 173 3.70 35.68 51.28
C ILE A 173 2.94 34.36 51.12
N ALA A 174 2.00 34.05 52.03
CA ALA A 174 1.22 32.83 51.97
C ALA A 174 0.32 32.75 50.71
N THR A 175 -0.32 33.86 50.33
CA THR A 175 -1.19 33.90 49.13
C THR A 175 -0.38 33.79 47.84
N TYR A 176 0.77 34.46 47.73
CA TYR A 176 1.67 34.31 46.58
C TYR A 176 2.27 32.90 46.50
N ALA A 177 2.68 32.31 47.62
CA ALA A 177 3.18 30.93 47.64
C ALA A 177 2.10 29.92 47.19
N ALA A 178 0.85 30.10 47.64
CA ALA A 178 -0.27 29.27 47.21
C ALA A 178 -0.56 29.41 45.70
N LEU A 179 -0.47 30.63 45.15
CA LEU A 179 -0.61 30.86 43.70
C LEU A 179 0.52 30.21 42.90
N ILE A 180 1.77 30.35 43.34
CA ILE A 180 2.95 29.74 42.72
C ILE A 180 2.85 28.21 42.77
N ALA A 181 2.40 27.64 43.90
CA ALA A 181 2.19 26.21 44.05
C ALA A 181 1.04 25.70 43.16
N SER A 182 -0.08 26.43 43.10
CA SER A 182 -1.20 26.10 42.22
C SER A 182 -0.82 26.17 40.74
N PHE A 183 -0.06 27.20 40.34
CA PHE A 183 0.43 27.35 38.97
C PHE A 183 1.47 26.28 38.61
N SER A 184 2.42 25.98 39.51
CA SER A 184 3.38 24.89 39.33
C SER A 184 2.69 23.53 39.21
N TYR A 185 1.66 23.29 40.03
CA TYR A 185 0.83 22.09 39.94
C TYR A 185 0.09 22.02 38.60
N HIS A 186 -0.45 23.13 38.12
CA HIS A 186 -1.11 23.20 36.82
C HIS A 186 -0.13 22.95 35.66
N LEU A 187 1.07 23.52 35.70
CA LEU A 187 2.13 23.26 34.71
C LEU A 187 2.55 21.79 34.71
N TYR A 188 2.82 21.22 35.88
CA TYR A 188 3.18 19.80 36.02
C TYR A 188 2.08 18.88 35.50
N THR A 189 0.82 19.19 35.81
CA THR A 189 -0.35 18.43 35.35
C THR A 189 -0.54 18.57 33.84
N TYR A 190 -0.36 19.78 33.29
CA TYR A 190 -0.44 20.03 31.85
C TYR A 190 0.65 19.26 31.11
N GLU A 191 1.89 19.28 31.59
CA GLU A 191 3.02 18.55 31.00
C GLU A 191 2.83 17.02 31.07
N TYR A 192 2.31 16.51 32.19
CA TYR A 192 2.00 15.08 32.37
C TYR A 192 0.83 14.61 31.48
N CYS A 193 -0.22 15.43 31.33
CA CYS A 193 -1.35 15.11 30.44
C CYS A 193 -1.02 15.30 28.95
N ASN A 194 -0.10 16.20 28.61
CA ASN A 194 0.33 16.48 27.24
C ASN A 194 1.11 15.30 26.62
N HIS A 195 1.76 14.47 27.44
CA HIS A 195 2.47 13.28 26.97
C HIS A 195 1.56 12.15 26.46
N SER A 196 0.27 12.18 26.79
CA SER A 196 -0.65 11.08 26.45
C SER A 196 -1.46 11.34 25.17
N ASN A 197 -2.42 12.28 25.11
CA ASN A 197 -3.29 12.35 23.91
C ASN A 197 -4.10 13.66 23.70
N HIS A 198 -4.20 14.57 24.68
CA HIS A 198 -5.21 15.64 24.62
C HIS A 198 -4.87 16.81 23.69
N ASN A 199 -3.57 17.11 23.49
CA ASN A 199 -3.17 18.25 22.67
C ASN A 199 -3.02 17.92 21.19
N ARG A 200 -3.41 16.71 20.74
CA ARG A 200 -3.33 16.35 19.30
C ARG A 200 -4.05 17.34 18.40
N ARG A 201 -5.15 17.93 18.86
CA ARG A 201 -5.94 18.89 18.09
C ARG A 201 -5.30 20.27 18.03
N GLU A 202 -4.76 20.76 19.14
CA GLU A 202 -4.04 22.05 19.17
C GLU A 202 -2.70 21.95 18.44
N LEU A 203 -1.97 20.85 18.64
CA LEU A 203 -0.75 20.52 17.92
C LEU A 203 -1.00 20.37 16.43
N SER A 204 -2.10 19.72 16.01
CA SER A 204 -2.44 19.64 14.58
C SER A 204 -2.73 21.01 14.00
N LEU A 205 -3.50 21.86 14.70
CA LEU A 205 -3.80 23.22 14.25
C LEU A 205 -2.54 24.08 14.17
N TYR A 206 -1.65 23.98 15.16
CA TYR A 206 -0.38 24.68 15.18
C TYR A 206 0.55 24.19 14.07
N PHE A 207 0.62 22.86 13.87
CA PHE A 207 1.36 22.25 12.77
C PHE A 207 0.83 22.70 11.41
N HIS A 208 -0.49 22.72 11.20
CA HIS A 208 -1.10 23.24 9.96
C HIS A 208 -0.76 24.71 9.74
N LYS A 209 -0.76 25.52 10.79
CA LYS A 209 -0.41 26.94 10.73
C LYS A 209 1.07 27.15 10.41
N GLU A 210 1.95 26.32 10.97
CA GLU A 210 3.39 26.43 10.76
C GLU A 210 3.82 25.85 9.41
N ALA A 211 3.20 24.74 9.00
CA ALA A 211 3.35 24.17 7.67
C ALA A 211 2.89 25.14 6.57
N ALA A 212 1.82 25.90 6.80
CA ALA A 212 1.38 26.97 5.89
C ALA A 212 2.42 28.10 5.76
N LYS A 213 3.19 28.40 6.82
CA LYS A 213 4.29 29.37 6.77
C LYS A 213 5.54 28.81 6.10
N SER A 214 5.79 27.51 6.27
CA SER A 214 6.96 26.82 5.73
C SER A 214 6.76 26.29 4.29
N ASN A 215 5.60 26.53 3.66
CA ASN A 215 5.19 25.90 2.39
C ASN A 215 5.28 24.36 2.41
N PHE A 216 5.07 23.74 3.57
CA PHE A 216 5.08 22.28 3.70
C PHE A 216 3.74 21.72 3.22
N ASP A 217 3.76 20.88 2.19
CA ASP A 217 2.55 20.25 1.65
C ASP A 217 2.14 19.02 2.48
N ILE A 218 1.31 19.27 3.48
CA ILE A 218 0.78 18.26 4.39
C ILE A 218 -0.12 17.26 3.66
N SER A 219 -0.81 17.71 2.61
CA SER A 219 -1.71 16.86 1.81
C SER A 219 -0.88 15.83 1.06
N ARG A 220 0.18 16.28 0.37
CA ARG A 220 1.14 15.40 -0.29
C ARG A 220 1.81 14.45 0.70
N PHE A 221 2.21 14.91 1.88
CA PHE A 221 2.78 14.04 2.92
C PHE A 221 1.82 12.92 3.33
N ASN A 222 0.55 13.23 3.56
CA ASN A 222 -0.45 12.24 3.96
C ASN A 222 -0.77 11.26 2.82
N GLU A 223 -0.85 11.75 1.58
CA GLU A 223 -0.98 10.90 0.39
C GLU A 223 0.18 9.93 0.27
N LEU A 224 1.43 10.42 0.37
CA LEU A 224 2.62 9.58 0.35
C LEU A 224 2.65 8.57 1.50
N GLN A 225 2.24 8.97 2.70
CA GLN A 225 2.14 8.08 3.85
C GLN A 225 1.13 6.96 3.57
N ASN A 226 -0.05 7.28 3.00
CA ASN A 226 -1.07 6.31 2.64
C ASN A 226 -0.57 5.35 1.56
N VAL A 227 0.10 5.87 0.53
CA VAL A 227 0.71 5.09 -0.55
C VAL A 227 1.81 4.16 -0.01
N ALA A 228 2.70 4.66 0.86
CA ALA A 228 3.71 3.83 1.51
C ALA A 228 3.08 2.70 2.34
N THR A 229 1.97 2.99 3.04
CA THR A 229 1.27 2.02 3.88
C THR A 229 0.55 0.96 3.04
N SER A 230 -0.08 1.36 1.93
CA SER A 230 -0.70 0.42 1.00
C SER A 230 0.33 -0.46 0.30
N LEU A 231 1.43 0.11 -0.21
CA LEU A 231 2.52 -0.66 -0.81
C LEU A 231 3.14 -1.65 0.18
N LYS A 232 3.33 -1.24 1.44
CA LYS A 232 3.84 -2.12 2.50
C LYS A 232 2.88 -3.27 2.79
N HIS A 233 1.58 -2.99 2.80
CA HIS A 233 0.55 -4.01 2.99
C HIS A 233 0.53 -5.00 1.80
N ASP A 234 0.61 -4.49 0.58
CA ASP A 234 0.64 -5.30 -0.64
C ASP A 234 1.91 -6.15 -0.74
N LEU A 235 3.08 -5.59 -0.40
CA LEU A 235 4.32 -6.35 -0.26
C LEU A 235 4.19 -7.45 0.79
N LYS A 236 3.61 -7.16 1.95
CA LYS A 236 3.39 -8.17 3.00
C LYS A 236 2.48 -9.29 2.51
N ARG A 237 1.42 -8.96 1.77
CA ARG A 237 0.48 -9.93 1.19
C ARG A 237 1.14 -10.78 0.11
N LEU A 238 1.90 -10.16 -0.79
CA LEU A 238 2.62 -10.83 -1.87
C LEU A 238 3.67 -11.78 -1.31
N ARG A 239 4.42 -11.32 -0.30
CA ARG A 239 5.43 -12.10 0.42
C ARG A 239 4.79 -13.30 1.14
N TYR A 240 3.65 -13.10 1.79
CA TYR A 240 2.88 -14.18 2.40
C TYR A 240 2.42 -15.22 1.37
N ALA A 241 1.87 -14.78 0.23
CA ALA A 241 1.46 -15.66 -0.86
C ALA A 241 2.63 -16.32 -1.63
N LEU A 242 3.86 -15.86 -1.43
CA LEU A 242 5.07 -16.50 -1.97
C LEU A 242 5.55 -17.58 -1.00
N TYR A 243 5.64 -17.28 0.30
CA TYR A 243 6.09 -18.24 1.32
C TYR A 243 5.08 -19.34 1.65
N GLN A 244 3.78 -19.12 1.44
CA GLN A 244 2.75 -20.12 1.77
C GLN A 244 2.74 -21.36 0.85
N HIS A 245 3.39 -21.28 -0.32
CA HIS A 245 3.59 -22.44 -1.20
C HIS A 245 4.93 -23.13 -0.99
N PHE A 246 5.79 -22.60 -0.11
CA PHE A 246 7.04 -23.27 0.26
C PHE A 246 6.75 -24.30 1.36
N PRO A 247 7.23 -25.55 1.24
CA PRO A 247 7.16 -26.49 2.35
C PRO A 247 7.84 -25.86 3.57
N ALA A 248 7.16 -25.90 4.72
CA ALA A 248 7.53 -25.28 6.00
C ALA A 248 8.98 -25.58 6.48
N THR A 249 9.64 -26.55 5.87
CA THR A 249 11.02 -26.95 6.07
C THR A 249 12.04 -25.84 5.82
N ILE A 250 11.76 -24.86 4.94
CA ILE A 250 12.73 -23.79 4.61
C ILE A 250 12.52 -22.55 5.49
N GLU A 251 11.29 -22.31 5.95
CA GLU A 251 10.98 -21.22 6.88
C GLU A 251 11.64 -21.48 8.24
N SER A 252 11.64 -22.74 8.72
CA SER A 252 12.36 -23.14 9.93
C SER A 252 13.87 -22.95 9.79
N VAL A 253 14.47 -23.24 8.62
CA VAL A 253 15.90 -23.03 8.36
C VAL A 253 16.27 -21.55 8.33
N SER A 254 15.46 -20.70 7.72
CA SER A 254 15.72 -19.24 7.68
C SER A 254 15.53 -18.56 9.05
N LEU A 255 14.57 -19.04 9.86
CA LEU A 255 14.41 -18.58 11.24
C LEU A 255 15.54 -19.10 12.13
N LEU A 256 16.00 -20.34 11.93
CA LEU A 256 17.17 -20.89 12.63
C LEU A 256 18.46 -20.12 12.26
N GLU A 257 18.65 -19.72 11.00
CA GLU A 257 19.77 -18.86 10.60
C GLU A 257 19.68 -17.46 11.20
N LYS A 258 18.46 -16.89 11.28
CA LYS A 258 18.25 -15.59 11.90
C LYS A 258 18.49 -15.62 13.41
N VAL A 259 18.08 -16.71 14.08
CA VAL A 259 18.37 -16.97 15.50
C VAL A 259 19.88 -17.20 15.72
N ARG A 260 20.55 -17.95 14.83
CA ARG A 260 22.01 -18.17 14.87
C ARG A 260 22.80 -16.87 14.68
N ARG A 261 22.34 -15.95 13.82
CA ARG A 261 22.97 -14.62 13.65
C ARG A 261 22.77 -13.70 14.85
N CYS A 262 21.65 -13.81 15.56
CA CYS A 262 21.39 -13.03 16.77
C CYS A 262 22.06 -13.61 18.03
N ASN A 263 22.47 -14.89 18.01
CA ASN A 263 23.15 -15.53 19.15
C ASN A 263 24.25 -16.50 18.69
N PRO A 264 25.50 -16.05 18.54
CA PRO A 264 26.60 -16.86 17.99
C PRO A 264 27.12 -17.96 18.93
N SER A 265 26.61 -18.07 20.16
CA SER A 265 27.09 -19.02 21.19
C SER A 265 26.19 -20.24 21.41
N ALA A 266 25.16 -20.47 20.59
CA ALA A 266 24.29 -21.65 20.75
C ALA A 266 25.01 -22.93 20.23
N PRO A 267 25.27 -23.94 21.08
CA PRO A 267 25.92 -25.17 20.66
C PRO A 267 24.99 -26.06 19.82
N LEU A 268 25.55 -26.70 18.78
CA LEU A 268 24.93 -27.79 18.04
C LEU A 268 24.71 -28.97 19.00
N LYS A 269 23.46 -29.16 19.45
CA LYS A 269 23.07 -30.45 20.03
C LYS A 269 22.86 -31.43 18.89
N ASN A 270 23.98 -32.05 18.48
CA ASN A 270 23.94 -33.29 17.72
C ASN A 270 23.44 -34.36 18.68
N GLU A 271 22.25 -34.88 18.45
CA GLU A 271 21.84 -36.16 19.04
C GLU A 271 21.13 -36.95 17.94
N VAL A 272 21.97 -37.54 17.09
CA VAL A 272 21.72 -38.83 16.48
C VAL A 272 22.22 -39.84 17.51
N ASP A 273 21.33 -40.65 18.09
CA ASP A 273 21.45 -42.10 17.90
C ASP A 273 20.18 -42.86 18.31
N PRO A 274 19.99 -44.07 17.74
CA PRO A 274 18.78 -44.88 17.80
C PRO A 274 18.80 -45.85 18.99
N THR A 275 17.61 -46.25 19.43
CA THR A 275 17.26 -47.63 19.78
C THR A 275 15.75 -47.77 19.75
#